data_AF-A0A7W8IHZ3-F1
#
_entry.id   AF-A0A7W8IHZ3-F1
#
_cell.length_a   1.000
_cell.length_b   1.000
_cell.length_c   1.000
_cell.angle_alpha   90.00
_cell.angle_beta   90.00
_cell.angle_gamma   90.00
#
_symmetry.space_group_name_H-M   'P 1'
#
loop_
_entity.id
_entity.type
_entity.pdbx_description
1 polymer ?
#
loop_
_entity_poly.entity_id
_entity_poly.type
_entity_poly.pdbx_seq_one_letter_code
_entity_poly.pdbx_strand_id
1 'polypeptide(L)'
;MITSAPFDNWWHAAYGLDVKIVSPPHTLLILGIRCVAIGILFLILAAMNRASAEESSGHTFKTLQRLFLYVGGLFIGGQMFFLLEYTWDVKLHSVSPYVAMGIALPVVFAMLSQASRYKWAATSTAAVYMIVAICEILILPLFPAQPKLGPVFYPVTHMVPAKFPILIFAPALALDLLWQRTREWKPWMGALVSGFLFIAVLVIVEWPFATFLLSKASENRFFGTGYFDYNSRPNGFDRMRIFFEPDHGAVLFSGLLRAAVYGSIGTWIGRSFGRWMRSVQR
;
A
#
# COMPACT_ATOMS: atom_id res chain seq x y z
N MET A 1 17.91 10.22 -1.85
CA MET A 1 18.46 9.34 -0.80
C MET A 1 19.76 9.88 -0.22
N ILE A 2 20.74 10.30 -1.03
CA ILE A 2 22.02 10.84 -0.53
C ILE A 2 21.84 12.17 0.25
N THR A 3 20.90 13.02 -0.17
CA THR A 3 20.63 14.32 0.49
C THR A 3 19.66 14.25 1.66
N SER A 4 18.83 13.21 1.74
CA SER A 4 17.79 13.12 2.77
C SER A 4 18.36 12.79 4.15
N ALA A 5 19.39 11.95 4.25
CA ALA A 5 19.97 11.58 5.55
C ALA A 5 20.71 12.76 6.23
N PRO A 6 21.55 13.57 5.54
CA PRO A 6 22.09 14.79 6.14
C PRO A 6 21.01 15.79 6.55
N PHE A 7 19.94 15.92 5.75
CA PHE A 7 18.83 16.80 6.05
C PHE A 7 18.02 16.33 7.28
N ASP A 8 17.81 15.03 7.41
CA ASP A 8 17.17 14.38 8.55
C ASP A 8 17.94 14.62 9.86
N ASN A 9 19.28 14.43 9.82
CA ASN A 9 20.13 14.72 10.98
C ASN A 9 20.07 16.20 11.39
N TRP A 10 20.13 17.11 10.43
CA TRP A 10 19.99 18.55 10.71
C TRP A 10 18.62 18.87 11.30
N TRP A 11 17.55 18.29 10.73
CA TRP A 11 16.18 18.49 11.18
C TRP A 11 16.01 18.04 12.63
N HIS A 12 16.50 16.86 12.97
CA HIS A 12 16.45 16.35 14.34
C HIS A 12 17.25 17.21 15.33
N ALA A 13 18.39 17.77 14.90
CA ALA A 13 19.16 18.68 15.73
C ALA A 13 18.43 20.02 15.97
N ALA A 14 17.66 20.50 14.98
CA ALA A 14 16.95 21.77 15.05
C ALA A 14 15.58 21.69 15.74
N TYR A 15 14.81 20.63 15.47
CA TYR A 15 13.40 20.52 15.86
C TYR A 15 13.09 19.32 16.74
N GLY A 16 14.06 18.44 17.01
CA GLY A 16 13.86 17.20 17.74
C GLY A 16 13.42 16.02 16.86
N LEU A 17 13.17 14.87 17.49
CA LEU A 17 12.82 13.65 16.77
C LEU A 17 11.42 13.73 16.14
N ASP A 18 11.26 13.17 14.94
CA ASP A 18 9.97 13.15 14.27
C ASP A 18 8.98 12.22 14.96
N VAL A 19 7.74 12.69 15.14
CA VAL A 19 6.63 11.91 15.73
C VAL A 19 5.62 11.42 14.68
N LYS A 20 5.89 11.71 13.40
CA LYS A 20 5.05 11.39 12.25
C LYS A 20 5.90 10.87 11.11
N ILE A 21 5.37 9.91 10.36
CA ILE A 21 6.05 9.36 9.18
C ILE A 21 6.21 10.45 8.11
N VAL A 22 5.27 11.38 8.03
CA VAL A 22 5.25 12.46 7.03
C VAL A 22 5.91 13.73 7.59
N SER A 23 7.22 13.68 7.86
CA SER A 23 8.03 14.89 8.10
C SER A 23 8.74 15.34 6.82
N PRO A 24 9.28 16.58 6.74
CA PRO A 24 9.94 17.05 5.52
C PRO A 24 11.13 16.17 5.06
N PRO A 25 12.06 15.73 5.95
CA PRO A 25 13.12 14.81 5.55
C PRO A 25 12.62 13.45 5.03
N HIS A 26 11.68 12.83 5.74
CA HIS A 26 11.07 11.57 5.32
C HIS A 26 10.33 11.71 3.99
N THR A 27 9.60 12.81 3.79
CA THR A 27 8.89 13.09 2.53
C THR A 27 9.86 13.20 1.36
N LEU A 28 11.00 13.88 1.53
CA LEU A 28 12.05 13.97 0.52
C LEU A 28 12.65 12.60 0.20
N LEU A 29 12.93 11.79 1.24
CA LEU A 29 13.42 10.42 1.07
C LEU A 29 12.42 9.57 0.26
N ILE A 30 11.15 9.59 0.66
CA ILE A 30 10.07 8.84 0.03
C ILE A 30 9.92 9.26 -1.43
N LEU A 31 9.87 10.57 -1.72
CA LEU A 31 9.78 11.08 -3.09
C LEU A 31 10.98 10.61 -3.95
N GLY A 32 12.19 10.64 -3.40
CA GLY A 32 13.38 10.12 -4.06
C GLY A 32 13.26 8.63 -4.40
N ILE A 33 12.79 7.82 -3.45
CA ILE A 33 12.52 6.38 -3.67
C ILE A 33 11.46 6.20 -4.76
N ARG A 34 10.43 7.07 -4.82
CA ARG A 34 9.41 7.01 -5.88
C ARG A 34 9.95 7.31 -7.25
N CYS A 35 10.75 8.37 -7.39
CA CYS A 35 11.35 8.71 -8.67
C CYS A 35 12.22 7.56 -9.20
N VAL A 36 13.01 6.93 -8.33
CA VAL A 36 13.82 5.75 -8.70
C VAL A 36 12.93 4.58 -9.11
N ALA A 37 11.91 4.24 -8.32
CA ALA A 37 11.01 3.13 -8.63
C ALA A 37 10.26 3.33 -9.95
N ILE A 38 9.78 4.56 -10.22
CA ILE A 38 9.15 4.93 -11.50
C ILE A 38 10.15 4.79 -12.65
N GLY A 39 11.39 5.28 -12.48
CA GLY A 39 12.45 5.13 -13.49
C GLY A 39 12.72 3.67 -13.83
N ILE A 40 12.81 2.80 -12.82
CA ILE A 40 12.99 1.35 -13.01
C ILE A 40 11.81 0.74 -13.76
N LEU A 41 10.57 1.11 -13.41
CA LEU A 41 9.38 0.64 -14.12
C LEU A 41 9.40 1.04 -15.60
N PHE A 42 9.85 2.27 -15.93
CA PHE A 42 10.00 2.71 -17.32
C PHE A 42 11.09 1.95 -18.06
N LEU A 43 12.25 1.70 -17.44
CA LEU A 43 13.33 0.93 -18.05
C LEU A 43 12.90 -0.51 -18.36
N ILE A 44 12.22 -1.16 -17.42
CA ILE A 44 11.66 -2.51 -17.64
C ILE A 44 10.62 -2.47 -18.77
N LEU A 45 9.76 -1.47 -18.78
CA LEU A 45 8.71 -1.35 -19.79
C LEU A 45 9.25 -1.09 -21.20
N ALA A 46 10.27 -0.25 -21.34
CA ALA A 46 10.96 -0.03 -22.61
C ALA A 46 11.58 -1.34 -23.13
N ALA A 47 12.22 -2.12 -22.24
CA ALA A 47 12.73 -3.45 -22.58
C ALA A 47 11.61 -4.44 -22.95
N MET A 48 10.47 -4.42 -22.24
CA MET A 48 9.30 -5.24 -22.59
C MET A 48 8.76 -4.88 -23.97
N ASN A 49 8.71 -3.60 -24.32
CA ASN A 49 8.19 -3.15 -25.60
C ASN A 49 9.10 -3.57 -26.77
N ARG A 50 10.42 -3.51 -26.60
CA ARG A 50 11.40 -4.06 -27.56
C ARG A 50 11.24 -5.57 -27.73
N ALA A 51 11.19 -6.31 -26.62
CA ALA A 51 11.00 -7.76 -26.64
C ALA A 51 9.65 -8.19 -27.26
N SER A 52 8.62 -7.32 -27.23
CA SER A 52 7.34 -7.59 -27.88
C SER A 52 7.34 -7.35 -29.40
N ALA A 53 8.30 -6.58 -29.91
CA ALA A 53 8.47 -6.34 -31.35
C ALA A 53 9.27 -7.46 -32.04
N GLU A 54 10.10 -8.18 -31.29
CA GLU A 54 10.85 -9.34 -31.76
C GLU A 54 10.06 -10.64 -31.55
N GLU A 55 9.70 -11.33 -32.64
CA GLU A 55 8.85 -12.53 -32.61
C GLU A 55 9.45 -13.70 -31.81
N SER A 56 10.78 -13.80 -31.76
CA SER A 56 11.52 -14.83 -31.01
C SER A 56 11.70 -14.54 -29.51
N SER A 57 11.36 -13.33 -29.04
CA SER A 57 11.69 -12.84 -27.68
C SER A 57 10.55 -13.04 -26.66
N GLY A 58 9.61 -13.95 -26.92
CA GLY A 58 8.44 -14.19 -26.06
C GLY A 58 8.78 -14.64 -24.63
N HIS A 59 9.88 -15.38 -24.42
CA HIS A 59 10.34 -15.75 -23.08
C HIS A 59 10.86 -14.53 -22.31
N THR A 60 11.69 -13.70 -22.95
CA THR A 60 12.22 -12.45 -22.42
C THR A 60 11.11 -11.51 -21.99
N PHE A 61 10.05 -11.36 -22.81
CA PHE A 61 8.88 -10.56 -22.45
C PHE A 61 8.22 -11.02 -21.14
N LYS A 62 8.01 -12.34 -20.98
CA LYS A 62 7.40 -12.90 -19.75
C LYS A 62 8.27 -12.69 -18.52
N THR A 63 9.59 -12.83 -18.64
CA THR A 63 10.53 -12.58 -17.55
C THR A 63 10.51 -11.10 -17.14
N LEU A 64 10.55 -10.18 -18.10
CA LEU A 64 10.44 -8.75 -17.84
C LEU A 64 9.07 -8.36 -17.27
N GLN A 65 7.99 -8.98 -17.73
CA GLN A 65 6.65 -8.78 -17.17
C GLN A 65 6.57 -9.20 -15.70
N ARG A 66 7.18 -10.33 -15.33
CA ARG A 66 7.27 -10.76 -13.91
C ARG A 66 8.09 -9.78 -13.08
N LEU A 67 9.23 -9.32 -13.60
CA LEU A 67 10.06 -8.30 -12.95
C LEU A 67 9.29 -6.98 -12.76
N PHE A 68 8.54 -6.54 -13.78
CA PHE A 68 7.68 -5.36 -13.72
C PHE A 68 6.62 -5.50 -12.62
N LEU A 69 5.96 -6.66 -12.51
CA LEU A 69 4.97 -6.92 -11.46
C LEU A 69 5.60 -7.01 -10.07
N TYR A 70 6.79 -7.59 -9.95
CA TYR A 70 7.54 -7.62 -8.69
C TYR A 70 7.89 -6.20 -8.21
N VAL A 71 8.52 -5.39 -9.08
CA VAL A 71 8.85 -4.00 -8.77
C VAL A 71 7.57 -3.17 -8.55
N GLY A 72 6.51 -3.43 -9.30
CA GLY A 72 5.19 -2.82 -9.09
C GLY A 72 4.59 -3.17 -7.72
N GLY A 73 4.82 -4.39 -7.24
CA GLY A 73 4.44 -4.82 -5.89
C GLY A 73 5.23 -4.11 -4.79
N LEU A 74 6.54 -3.94 -4.97
CA LEU A 74 7.36 -3.11 -4.07
C LEU A 74 6.91 -1.64 -4.09
N PHE A 75 6.50 -1.14 -5.27
CA PHE A 75 5.93 0.20 -5.40
C PHE A 75 4.60 0.34 -4.64
N ILE A 76 3.73 -0.67 -4.68
CA ILE A 76 2.53 -0.74 -3.83
C ILE A 76 2.91 -0.79 -2.34
N GLY A 77 3.92 -1.57 -1.97
CA GLY A 77 4.42 -1.64 -0.59
C GLY A 77 4.88 -0.29 -0.05
N GLY A 78 5.66 0.45 -0.84
CA GLY A 78 6.02 1.83 -0.50
C GLY A 78 4.79 2.75 -0.39
N GLN A 79 3.71 2.48 -1.14
CA GLN A 79 2.48 3.28 -1.08
C GLN A 79 1.72 3.02 0.20
N MET A 80 1.64 1.76 0.60
CA MET A 80 1.09 1.38 1.89
C MET A 80 1.92 1.93 3.04
N PHE A 81 3.26 1.94 2.93
CA PHE A 81 4.12 2.57 3.93
C PHE A 81 3.75 4.03 4.19
N PHE A 82 3.49 4.81 3.13
CA PHE A 82 3.03 6.20 3.28
C PHE A 82 1.63 6.30 3.91
N LEU A 83 0.76 5.34 3.63
CA LEU A 83 -0.60 5.29 4.18
C LEU A 83 -0.65 4.79 5.62
N LEU A 84 0.44 4.27 6.18
CA LEU A 84 0.50 3.78 7.56
C LEU A 84 0.10 4.83 8.59
N GLU A 85 0.20 6.13 8.31
CA GLU A 85 -0.29 7.18 9.22
C GLU A 85 -1.83 7.10 9.45
N TYR A 86 -2.54 6.57 8.46
CA TYR A 86 -3.99 6.41 8.46
C TYR A 86 -4.42 4.97 8.75
N THR A 87 -3.69 3.97 8.24
CA THR A 87 -4.11 2.57 8.26
C THR A 87 -3.68 1.81 9.52
N TRP A 88 -3.75 2.45 10.68
CA TRP A 88 -3.61 1.75 11.97
C TRP A 88 -4.83 0.88 12.19
N ASP A 89 -4.64 -0.33 12.71
CA ASP A 89 -5.69 -1.29 13.07
C ASP A 89 -6.83 -0.64 13.89
N VAL A 90 -6.49 0.15 14.90
CA VAL A 90 -7.47 0.88 15.75
C VAL A 90 -8.26 1.95 14.99
N LYS A 91 -7.83 2.41 13.81
CA LYS A 91 -8.51 3.42 12.99
C LYS A 91 -9.37 2.81 11.88
N LEU A 92 -9.35 1.50 11.65
CA LEU A 92 -10.02 0.86 10.50
C LEU A 92 -11.56 0.83 10.60
N HIS A 93 -12.13 1.25 11.73
CA HIS A 93 -13.56 1.55 11.88
C HIS A 93 -13.88 3.05 11.71
N SER A 94 -12.99 3.81 11.06
CA SER A 94 -13.22 5.21 10.66
C SER A 94 -13.14 5.35 9.13
N VAL A 95 -13.61 6.48 8.59
CA VAL A 95 -13.61 6.79 7.15
C VAL A 95 -12.20 7.06 6.62
N SER A 96 -11.36 7.67 7.45
CA SER A 96 -10.06 8.23 7.02
C SER A 96 -9.15 7.24 6.27
N PRO A 97 -9.00 5.96 6.69
CA PRO A 97 -8.13 5.01 5.99
C PRO A 97 -8.68 4.65 4.60
N TYR A 98 -10.00 4.50 4.47
CA TYR A 98 -10.64 4.15 3.20
C TYR A 98 -10.56 5.29 2.18
N VAL A 99 -10.68 6.55 2.61
CA VAL A 99 -10.47 7.71 1.74
C VAL A 99 -9.02 7.76 1.27
N ALA A 100 -8.05 7.61 2.19
CA ALA A 100 -6.64 7.64 1.85
C ALA A 100 -6.26 6.53 0.86
N MET A 101 -6.75 5.31 1.09
CA MET A 101 -6.57 4.17 0.19
C MET A 101 -7.30 4.35 -1.16
N GLY A 102 -8.51 4.91 -1.14
CA GLY A 102 -9.29 5.21 -2.35
C GLY A 102 -8.62 6.23 -3.26
N ILE A 103 -7.93 7.22 -2.69
CA ILE A 103 -7.12 8.18 -3.46
C ILE A 103 -5.87 7.51 -4.04
N ALA A 104 -5.17 6.70 -3.24
CA ALA A 104 -3.83 6.25 -3.58
C ALA A 104 -3.75 4.95 -4.40
N LEU A 105 -4.57 3.94 -4.10
CA LEU A 105 -4.37 2.58 -4.62
C LEU A 105 -4.99 2.32 -6.00
N PRO A 106 -6.25 2.74 -6.29
CA PRO A 106 -6.88 2.45 -7.57
C PRO A 106 -6.12 3.00 -8.77
N VAL A 107 -5.50 4.18 -8.63
CA VAL A 107 -4.64 4.76 -9.69
C VAL A 107 -3.43 3.87 -9.98
N VAL A 108 -2.75 3.37 -8.95
CA VAL A 108 -1.56 2.53 -9.12
C VAL A 108 -1.92 1.15 -9.67
N PHE A 109 -2.98 0.52 -9.16
CA PHE A 109 -3.45 -0.77 -9.69
C PHE A 109 -3.85 -0.66 -11.16
N ALA A 110 -4.61 0.37 -11.53
CA ALA A 110 -5.00 0.62 -12.91
C ALA A 110 -3.79 0.87 -13.82
N MET A 111 -2.83 1.68 -13.37
CA MET A 111 -1.60 1.96 -14.09
C MET A 111 -0.80 0.69 -14.35
N LEU A 112 -0.50 -0.09 -13.31
CA LEU A 112 0.29 -1.33 -13.41
C LEU A 112 -0.43 -2.40 -14.25
N SER A 113 -1.75 -2.50 -14.13
CA SER A 113 -2.57 -3.41 -14.93
C SER A 113 -2.54 -3.06 -16.41
N GLN A 114 -2.68 -1.79 -16.75
CA GLN A 114 -2.52 -1.39 -18.14
C GLN A 114 -1.08 -1.60 -18.59
N ALA A 115 -0.07 -1.05 -17.91
CA ALA A 115 1.32 -1.09 -18.37
C ALA A 115 1.86 -2.52 -18.56
N SER A 116 1.59 -3.44 -17.62
CA SER A 116 2.14 -4.81 -17.64
C SER A 116 1.54 -5.71 -18.72
N ARG A 117 0.33 -5.40 -19.22
CA ARG A 117 -0.44 -6.29 -20.13
C ARG A 117 -0.74 -7.67 -19.51
N TYR A 118 -0.73 -7.78 -18.19
CA TYR A 118 -1.02 -9.03 -17.48
C TYR A 118 -2.43 -9.01 -16.87
N LYS A 119 -3.19 -10.10 -17.04
CA LYS A 119 -4.61 -10.16 -16.63
C LYS A 119 -4.84 -10.19 -15.11
N TRP A 120 -3.81 -10.52 -14.34
CA TRP A 120 -3.83 -10.58 -12.87
C TRP A 120 -2.84 -9.58 -12.24
N ALA A 121 -2.60 -8.47 -12.92
CA ALA A 121 -1.55 -7.53 -12.54
C ALA A 121 -1.77 -6.91 -11.16
N ALA A 122 -3.00 -6.45 -10.86
CA ALA A 122 -3.29 -5.85 -9.57
C ALA A 122 -3.17 -6.86 -8.44
N THR A 123 -3.69 -8.07 -8.66
CA THR A 123 -3.63 -9.19 -7.72
C THR A 123 -2.19 -9.59 -7.43
N SER A 124 -1.35 -9.71 -8.48
CA SER A 124 0.06 -10.07 -8.35
C SER A 124 0.86 -9.01 -7.60
N THR A 125 0.66 -7.72 -7.88
CA THR A 125 1.38 -6.64 -7.18
C THR A 125 0.92 -6.50 -5.72
N ALA A 126 -0.38 -6.68 -5.45
CA ALA A 126 -0.92 -6.76 -4.08
C ALA A 126 -0.33 -7.96 -3.31
N ALA A 127 -0.19 -9.12 -3.96
CA ALA A 127 0.39 -10.31 -3.32
C ALA A 127 1.86 -10.09 -2.93
N VAL A 128 2.66 -9.44 -3.78
CA VAL A 128 4.05 -9.11 -3.46
C VAL A 128 4.13 -8.19 -2.24
N TYR A 129 3.27 -7.16 -2.15
CA TYR A 129 3.17 -6.32 -0.96
C TYR A 129 2.86 -7.15 0.30
N MET A 130 1.81 -7.99 0.25
CA MET A 130 1.39 -8.81 1.38
C MET A 130 2.52 -9.74 1.85
N ILE A 131 3.21 -10.39 0.91
CA ILE A 131 4.33 -11.29 1.21
C ILE A 131 5.46 -10.52 1.90
N VAL A 132 5.86 -9.36 1.37
CA VAL A 132 6.94 -8.56 1.97
C VAL A 132 6.57 -8.12 3.38
N ALA A 133 5.36 -7.59 3.59
CA ALA A 133 4.91 -7.15 4.91
C ALA A 133 4.78 -8.31 5.92
N ILE A 134 4.30 -9.48 5.50
CA ILE A 134 4.24 -10.67 6.36
C ILE A 134 5.65 -11.17 6.67
N CYS A 135 6.57 -11.16 5.70
CA CYS A 135 7.97 -11.50 5.94
C CYS A 135 8.59 -10.59 7.02
N GLU A 136 8.32 -9.29 7.00
CA GLU A 136 8.78 -8.37 8.06
C GLU A 136 8.28 -8.81 9.44
N ILE A 137 7.00 -9.18 9.57
CA ILE A 137 6.43 -9.67 10.84
C ILE A 137 7.09 -10.97 11.30
N LEU A 138 7.41 -11.87 10.38
CA LEU A 138 7.98 -13.18 10.73
C LEU A 138 9.48 -13.14 11.01
N ILE A 139 10.19 -12.17 10.42
CA ILE A 139 11.66 -12.09 10.39
C ILE A 139 12.19 -11.04 11.38
N LEU A 140 11.63 -9.83 11.44
CA LEU A 140 12.19 -8.75 12.25
C LEU A 140 12.26 -9.09 13.75
N PRO A 141 11.22 -9.68 14.37
CA PRO A 141 11.28 -10.05 15.79
C PRO A 141 12.37 -11.05 16.16
N LEU A 142 13.02 -11.70 15.19
CA LEU A 142 14.14 -12.62 15.45
C LEU A 142 15.43 -11.90 15.82
N PHE A 143 15.52 -10.60 15.55
CA PHE A 143 16.72 -9.80 15.81
C PHE A 143 16.59 -9.02 17.11
N PRO A 144 17.55 -9.14 18.05
CA PRO A 144 17.57 -8.34 19.27
C PRO A 144 17.67 -6.85 18.95
N ALA A 145 16.87 -6.04 19.63
CA ALA A 145 16.94 -4.59 19.54
C ALA A 145 16.48 -3.95 20.85
N GLN A 146 16.91 -2.73 21.12
CA GLN A 146 16.48 -1.96 22.28
C GLN A 146 16.23 -0.51 21.86
N PRO A 147 15.25 0.18 22.47
CA PRO A 147 15.01 1.59 22.19
C PRO A 147 16.27 2.42 22.49
N LYS A 148 16.66 3.28 21.54
CA LYS A 148 17.78 4.21 21.73
C LYS A 148 17.33 5.58 22.24
N LEU A 149 16.02 5.80 22.32
CA LEU A 149 15.38 7.06 22.66
C LEU A 149 14.20 6.79 23.59
N GLY A 150 13.93 7.74 24.47
CA GLY A 150 12.77 7.72 25.37
C GLY A 150 11.69 8.72 24.94
N PRO A 151 10.55 8.73 25.65
CA PRO A 151 10.20 7.84 26.77
C PRO A 151 9.88 6.41 26.30
N VAL A 152 10.30 5.42 27.11
CA VAL A 152 9.98 4.01 26.89
C VAL A 152 8.82 3.64 27.81
N PHE A 153 7.63 3.47 27.23
CA PHE A 153 6.42 3.03 27.93
C PHE A 153 6.22 1.52 27.84
N TYR A 154 6.79 0.88 26.83
CA TYR A 154 6.75 -0.56 26.63
C TYR A 154 8.16 -1.11 26.43
N PRO A 155 8.63 -2.05 27.27
CA PRO A 155 9.96 -2.62 27.13
C PRO A 155 10.02 -3.50 25.88
N VAL A 156 10.92 -3.16 24.96
CA VAL A 156 11.15 -3.87 23.69
C VAL A 156 12.56 -4.43 23.68
N THR A 157 12.69 -5.71 23.33
CA THR A 157 13.97 -6.46 23.27
C THR A 157 14.29 -7.02 21.89
N HIS A 158 13.47 -6.70 20.88
CA HIS A 158 13.58 -7.20 19.50
C HIS A 158 13.17 -6.09 18.51
N MET A 159 13.47 -6.27 17.22
CA MET A 159 12.96 -5.34 16.21
C MET A 159 11.44 -5.49 16.07
N VAL A 160 10.72 -4.39 16.30
CA VAL A 160 9.25 -4.35 16.19
C VAL A 160 8.86 -4.24 14.71
N PRO A 161 8.08 -5.18 14.17
CA PRO A 161 7.62 -5.13 12.79
C PRO A 161 6.48 -4.12 12.63
N ALA A 162 6.16 -3.78 11.39
CA ALA A 162 4.92 -3.08 11.09
C ALA A 162 3.68 -3.92 11.48
N LYS A 163 2.54 -3.26 11.65
CA LYS A 163 1.25 -3.93 11.87
C LYS A 163 0.88 -4.80 10.68
N PHE A 164 -0.05 -5.74 10.90
CA PHE A 164 -0.50 -6.66 9.85
C PHE A 164 -0.97 -5.89 8.60
N PRO A 165 -0.55 -6.31 7.39
CA PRO A 165 -0.86 -5.58 6.18
C PRO A 165 -2.37 -5.56 5.87
N ILE A 166 -2.85 -4.42 5.36
CA ILE A 166 -4.23 -4.27 4.90
C ILE A 166 -4.49 -5.25 3.77
N LEU A 167 -5.67 -5.87 3.75
CA LEU A 167 -6.04 -6.95 2.84
C LEU A 167 -6.39 -6.47 1.42
N ILE A 168 -5.54 -5.61 0.83
CA ILE A 168 -5.72 -5.04 -0.51
C ILE A 168 -5.67 -6.10 -1.63
N PHE A 169 -5.26 -7.33 -1.31
CA PHE A 169 -5.34 -8.48 -2.22
C PHE A 169 -6.78 -8.75 -2.70
N ALA A 170 -7.76 -8.71 -1.79
CA ALA A 170 -9.16 -8.99 -2.13
C ALA A 170 -9.77 -7.97 -3.11
N PRO A 171 -9.69 -6.65 -2.89
CA PRO A 171 -10.17 -5.68 -3.87
C PRO A 171 -9.34 -5.68 -5.16
N ALA A 172 -8.03 -5.98 -5.10
CA ALA A 172 -7.22 -6.13 -6.32
C ALA A 172 -7.68 -7.31 -7.19
N LEU A 173 -8.01 -8.45 -6.57
CA LEU A 173 -8.60 -9.61 -7.26
C LEU A 173 -9.94 -9.25 -7.90
N ALA A 174 -10.81 -8.54 -7.18
CA ALA A 174 -12.09 -8.09 -7.70
C ALA A 174 -11.92 -7.15 -8.91
N LEU A 175 -10.94 -6.24 -8.88
CA LEU A 175 -10.63 -5.35 -9.99
C LEU A 175 -10.13 -6.11 -11.23
N ASP A 176 -9.20 -7.05 -11.07
CA ASP A 176 -8.70 -7.85 -12.19
C ASP A 176 -9.85 -8.68 -12.83
N LEU A 177 -10.73 -9.26 -12.00
CA LEU A 177 -11.93 -9.96 -12.47
C LEU A 177 -12.90 -9.03 -13.23
N LEU A 178 -13.14 -7.83 -12.70
CA LEU A 178 -13.96 -6.81 -13.36
C LEU A 178 -13.38 -6.46 -14.73
N TRP A 179 -12.09 -6.09 -14.79
CA TRP A 179 -11.46 -5.65 -16.04
C TRP A 179 -11.35 -6.74 -17.10
N GLN A 180 -11.32 -8.02 -16.70
CA GLN A 180 -11.42 -9.14 -17.62
C GLN A 180 -12.80 -9.24 -18.27
N ARG A 181 -13.88 -8.92 -17.54
CA ARG A 181 -15.27 -8.98 -18.04
C ARG A 181 -15.75 -7.71 -18.72
N THR A 182 -15.16 -6.55 -18.40
CA THR A 182 -15.61 -5.24 -18.89
C THR A 182 -14.71 -4.67 -20.00
N ARG A 183 -14.17 -5.53 -20.87
CA ARG A 183 -13.27 -5.09 -21.96
C ARG A 183 -13.97 -4.20 -22.98
N GLU A 184 -15.24 -4.49 -23.25
CA GLU A 184 -16.07 -3.78 -24.23
C GLU A 184 -16.79 -2.55 -23.66
N TRP A 185 -16.72 -2.35 -22.34
CA TRP A 185 -17.38 -1.22 -21.71
C TRP A 185 -16.73 0.10 -22.10
N LYS A 186 -17.53 1.18 -22.08
CA LYS A 186 -16.99 2.53 -22.20
C LYS A 186 -15.95 2.75 -21.09
N PRO A 187 -14.78 3.35 -21.38
CA PRO A 187 -13.71 3.48 -20.40
C PRO A 187 -14.12 4.13 -19.08
N TRP A 188 -15.10 5.05 -19.12
CA TRP A 188 -15.53 5.81 -17.95
C TRP A 188 -16.41 4.96 -17.03
N MET A 189 -17.23 4.07 -17.61
CA MET A 189 -18.05 3.12 -16.85
C MET A 189 -17.16 2.15 -16.10
N GLY A 190 -16.13 1.62 -16.77
CA GLY A 190 -15.15 0.75 -16.14
C GLY A 190 -14.41 1.44 -14.99
N ALA A 191 -14.04 2.71 -15.14
CA ALA A 191 -13.39 3.48 -14.08
C ALA A 191 -14.34 3.74 -12.89
N LEU A 192 -15.57 4.17 -13.16
CA LEU A 192 -16.59 4.40 -12.14
C LEU A 192 -16.85 3.14 -11.31
N VAL A 193 -17.17 2.02 -11.96
CA VAL A 193 -17.45 0.76 -11.26
C VAL A 193 -16.23 0.25 -10.50
N SER A 194 -15.00 0.49 -10.99
CA SER A 194 -13.78 0.07 -10.30
C SER A 194 -13.62 0.75 -8.94
N GLY A 195 -13.86 2.06 -8.84
CA GLY A 195 -13.72 2.78 -7.57
C GLY A 195 -14.71 2.31 -6.51
N PHE A 196 -15.97 2.12 -6.91
CA PHE A 196 -17.01 1.57 -6.04
C PHE A 196 -16.72 0.13 -5.64
N LEU A 197 -16.33 -0.72 -6.59
CA LEU A 197 -15.98 -2.12 -6.32
C LEU A 197 -14.79 -2.21 -5.36
N PHE A 198 -13.75 -1.40 -5.57
CA PHE A 198 -12.56 -1.38 -4.72
C PHE A 198 -12.92 -1.07 -3.27
N ILE A 199 -13.65 0.03 -3.03
CA ILE A 199 -14.04 0.44 -1.67
C ILE A 199 -15.02 -0.55 -1.05
N ALA A 200 -16.01 -1.04 -1.80
CA ALA A 200 -16.97 -2.01 -1.29
C ALA A 200 -16.28 -3.30 -0.82
N VAL A 201 -15.42 -3.89 -1.66
CA VAL A 201 -14.70 -5.12 -1.31
C VAL A 201 -13.72 -4.88 -0.17
N LEU A 202 -13.01 -3.74 -0.18
CA LEU A 202 -12.10 -3.40 0.90
C LEU A 202 -12.83 -3.28 2.24
N VAL A 203 -13.96 -2.58 2.31
CA VAL A 203 -14.76 -2.48 3.55
C VAL A 203 -15.29 -3.86 3.98
N ILE A 204 -15.83 -4.65 3.06
CA ILE A 204 -16.39 -5.98 3.38
C ILE A 204 -15.35 -6.90 4.02
N VAL A 205 -14.10 -6.85 3.56
CA VAL A 205 -13.03 -7.73 4.05
C VAL A 205 -12.30 -7.11 5.25
N GLU A 206 -11.92 -5.84 5.15
CA GLU A 206 -11.06 -5.18 6.13
C GLU A 206 -11.81 -4.83 7.42
N TRP A 207 -13.09 -4.43 7.34
CA TRP A 207 -13.87 -4.02 8.50
C TRP A 207 -14.01 -5.13 9.57
N PRO A 208 -14.46 -6.36 9.24
CA PRO A 208 -14.47 -7.46 10.21
C PRO A 208 -13.06 -7.94 10.56
N PHE A 209 -12.11 -7.86 9.62
CA PHE A 209 -10.74 -8.27 9.87
C PHE A 209 -10.04 -7.36 10.90
N ALA A 210 -10.31 -6.06 10.88
CA ALA A 210 -9.85 -5.13 11.91
C ALA A 210 -10.37 -5.52 13.31
N THR A 211 -11.63 -5.93 13.43
CA THR A 211 -12.18 -6.46 14.68
C THR A 211 -11.45 -7.73 15.12
N PHE A 212 -11.14 -8.63 14.18
CA PHE A 212 -10.31 -9.80 14.47
C PHE A 212 -8.89 -9.42 14.92
N LEU A 213 -8.24 -8.44 14.28
CA LEU A 213 -6.89 -7.98 14.64
C LEU A 213 -6.85 -7.40 16.07
N LEU A 214 -7.91 -6.74 16.54
CA LEU A 214 -7.99 -6.27 17.92
C LEU A 214 -8.32 -7.40 18.93
N SER A 215 -8.82 -8.54 18.48
CA SER A 215 -9.14 -9.66 19.36
C SER A 215 -7.89 -10.40 19.88
N LYS A 216 -8.07 -11.20 20.94
CA LYS A 216 -7.01 -12.09 21.45
C LYS A 216 -6.61 -13.20 20.48
N ALA A 217 -7.48 -13.59 19.54
CA ALA A 217 -7.19 -14.66 18.59
C ALA A 217 -6.08 -14.29 17.58
N SER A 218 -5.88 -13.00 17.32
CA SER A 218 -4.80 -12.51 16.45
C SER A 218 -3.45 -12.39 17.17
N GLU A 219 -3.38 -12.60 18.49
CA GLU A 219 -2.16 -12.41 19.29
C GLU A 219 -1.20 -13.60 19.12
N ASN A 220 -0.66 -13.74 17.91
CA ASN A 220 0.29 -14.78 17.56
C ASN A 220 1.36 -14.26 16.60
N ARG A 221 2.39 -15.07 16.38
CA ARG A 221 3.56 -14.69 15.56
C ARG A 221 3.21 -14.35 14.11
N PHE A 222 2.15 -14.94 13.55
CA PHE A 222 1.79 -14.70 12.16
C PHE A 222 1.11 -13.34 11.97
N PHE A 223 0.11 -13.02 12.80
CA PHE A 223 -0.57 -11.72 12.70
C PHE A 223 0.22 -10.59 13.38
N GLY A 224 1.11 -10.92 14.30
CA GLY A 224 2.03 -9.97 14.92
C GLY A 224 1.35 -8.92 15.82
N THR A 225 0.08 -9.10 16.21
CA THR A 225 -0.65 -8.06 16.97
C THR A 225 -0.16 -7.93 18.40
N GLY A 226 0.58 -8.92 18.91
CA GLY A 226 1.23 -8.85 20.22
C GLY A 226 2.49 -7.97 20.26
N TYR A 227 2.99 -7.51 19.10
CA TYR A 227 4.13 -6.61 19.03
C TYR A 227 3.66 -5.16 19.20
N PHE A 228 4.25 -4.47 20.17
CA PHE A 228 3.97 -3.07 20.48
C PHE A 228 5.26 -2.27 20.39
N ASP A 229 5.14 -1.05 19.88
CA ASP A 229 6.25 -0.09 19.84
C ASP A 229 6.61 0.37 21.26
N TYR A 230 7.86 0.80 21.47
CA TYR A 230 8.35 1.25 22.77
C TYR A 230 7.61 2.47 23.32
N ASN A 231 7.01 3.29 22.45
CA ASN A 231 6.20 4.44 22.85
C ASN A 231 4.72 4.08 23.15
N SER A 232 4.36 2.79 23.10
CA SER A 232 2.98 2.33 23.35
C SER A 232 2.62 2.46 24.82
N ARG A 233 1.77 3.45 25.15
CA ARG A 233 1.32 3.69 26.52
C ARG A 233 0.38 2.59 27.02
N PRO A 234 0.44 2.19 28.30
CA PRO A 234 -0.44 1.15 28.86
C PRO A 234 -1.95 1.44 28.68
N ASN A 235 -2.32 2.72 28.69
CA ASN A 235 -3.69 3.22 28.48
C ASN A 235 -3.95 3.73 27.06
N GLY A 236 -3.09 3.42 26.09
CA GLY A 236 -3.29 3.78 24.69
C GLY A 236 -4.29 2.86 23.99
N PHE A 237 -4.99 3.36 22.97
CA PHE A 237 -6.01 2.61 22.22
C PHE A 237 -5.51 1.26 21.67
N ASP A 238 -4.27 1.24 21.14
CA ASP A 238 -3.63 0.03 20.62
C ASP A 238 -3.39 -1.03 21.72
N ARG A 239 -2.89 -0.60 22.88
CA ARG A 239 -2.67 -1.48 24.04
C ARG A 239 -3.97 -1.98 24.66
N MET A 240 -4.99 -1.12 24.69
CA MET A 240 -6.32 -1.46 25.18
C MET A 240 -7.17 -2.23 24.15
N ARG A 241 -6.68 -2.38 22.91
CA ARG A 241 -7.37 -3.07 21.81
C ARG A 241 -8.77 -2.51 21.53
N ILE A 242 -8.89 -1.18 21.54
CA ILE A 242 -10.15 -0.47 21.25
C ILE A 242 -10.01 0.42 20.03
N PHE A 243 -11.10 0.58 19.28
CA PHE A 243 -11.13 1.47 18.13
C PHE A 243 -11.02 2.94 18.57
N PHE A 244 -10.22 3.69 17.83
CA PHE A 244 -10.06 5.13 18.00
C PHE A 244 -11.11 5.84 17.15
N GLU A 245 -12.06 6.53 17.81
CA GLU A 245 -13.09 7.37 17.18
C GLU A 245 -13.77 6.70 15.96
N PRO A 246 -14.48 5.58 16.16
CA PRO A 246 -15.16 4.90 15.06
C PRO A 246 -16.27 5.77 14.45
N ASP A 247 -16.33 5.80 13.13
CA ASP A 247 -17.33 6.55 12.37
C ASP A 247 -18.59 5.71 12.13
N HIS A 248 -19.75 6.36 12.18
CA HIS A 248 -21.04 5.71 11.98
C HIS A 248 -22.02 6.56 11.14
N GLY A 249 -23.12 5.93 10.71
CA GLY A 249 -24.24 6.62 10.07
C GLY A 249 -23.87 7.40 8.80
N ALA A 250 -24.39 8.62 8.69
CA ALA A 250 -24.23 9.45 7.49
C ALA A 250 -22.78 9.89 7.22
N VAL A 251 -21.98 10.07 8.28
CA VAL A 251 -20.55 10.42 8.16
C VAL A 251 -19.80 9.29 7.48
N LEU A 252 -20.00 8.06 7.98
CA LEU A 252 -19.42 6.86 7.39
C LEU A 252 -19.85 6.68 5.93
N PHE A 253 -21.15 6.75 5.66
CA PHE A 253 -21.70 6.58 4.32
C PHE A 253 -21.15 7.61 3.32
N SER A 254 -21.22 8.89 3.64
CA SER A 254 -20.72 9.98 2.78
C SER A 254 -19.20 9.92 2.62
N GLY A 255 -18.48 9.47 3.65
CA GLY A 255 -17.05 9.20 3.62
C GLY A 255 -16.66 8.11 2.63
N LEU A 256 -17.30 6.96 2.72
CA LEU A 256 -17.06 5.82 1.82
C LEU A 256 -17.48 6.15 0.38
N LEU A 257 -18.56 6.91 0.19
CA LEU A 257 -18.97 7.39 -1.12
C LEU A 257 -17.88 8.30 -1.74
N ARG A 258 -17.32 9.24 -0.97
CA ARG A 258 -16.19 10.06 -1.42
C ARG A 258 -14.98 9.21 -1.78
N ALA A 259 -14.64 8.23 -0.94
CA ALA A 259 -13.55 7.30 -1.23
C ALA A 259 -13.75 6.55 -2.56
N ALA A 260 -14.98 6.10 -2.84
CA ALA A 260 -15.33 5.41 -4.08
C ALA A 260 -15.23 6.33 -5.31
N VAL A 261 -15.65 7.59 -5.17
CA VAL A 261 -15.50 8.61 -6.22
C VAL A 261 -14.03 8.90 -6.49
N TYR A 262 -13.21 9.10 -5.45
CA TYR A 262 -11.77 9.29 -5.61
C TYR A 262 -11.10 8.08 -6.27
N GLY A 263 -11.48 6.85 -5.88
CA GLY A 263 -10.99 5.62 -6.52
C GLY A 263 -11.41 5.49 -7.98
N SER A 264 -12.58 6.02 -8.33
CA SER A 264 -13.06 6.04 -9.72
C SER A 264 -12.22 6.99 -10.58
N ILE A 265 -11.99 8.20 -10.08
CA ILE A 265 -11.11 9.20 -10.71
C ILE A 265 -9.68 8.64 -10.84
N GLY A 266 -9.16 8.07 -9.75
CA GLY A 266 -7.84 7.43 -9.71
C GLY A 266 -7.71 6.33 -10.75
N THR A 267 -8.71 5.44 -10.85
CA THR A 267 -8.73 4.38 -11.87
C THR A 267 -8.71 4.96 -13.29
N TRP A 268 -9.50 6.01 -13.55
CA TRP A 268 -9.53 6.66 -14.86
C TRP A 268 -8.15 7.21 -15.26
N ILE A 269 -7.51 7.94 -14.34
CA ILE A 269 -6.17 8.50 -14.52
C ILE A 269 -5.16 7.36 -14.73
N GLY A 270 -5.16 6.36 -13.85
CA GLY A 270 -4.25 5.22 -13.91
C GLY A 270 -4.38 4.43 -15.20
N ARG A 271 -5.60 4.17 -15.67
CA ARG A 271 -5.82 3.47 -16.96
C ARG A 271 -5.32 4.29 -18.14
N SER A 272 -5.49 5.60 -18.11
CA SER A 272 -5.06 6.49 -19.20
C SER A 272 -3.54 6.59 -19.23
N PHE A 273 -2.93 6.82 -18.08
CA PHE A 273 -1.48 6.87 -17.92
C PHE A 273 -0.82 5.52 -18.25
N GLY A 274 -1.32 4.41 -17.71
CA GLY A 274 -0.77 3.08 -17.99
C GLY A 274 -0.93 2.64 -19.45
N ARG A 275 -1.95 3.11 -20.18
CA ARG A 275 -2.05 2.92 -21.64
C ARG A 275 -0.97 3.70 -22.38
N TRP A 276 -0.74 4.97 -22.00
CA TRP A 276 0.35 5.77 -22.54
C TRP A 276 1.72 5.14 -22.24
N MET A 277 1.92 4.59 -21.05
CA MET A 277 3.18 3.91 -20.70
C MET A 277 3.50 2.75 -21.68
N ARG A 278 2.49 2.06 -22.24
CA ARG A 278 2.72 0.97 -23.22
C ARG A 278 3.41 1.44 -24.51
N SER A 279 3.39 2.72 -24.84
CA SER A 279 4.05 3.25 -26.04
C SER A 279 5.49 3.74 -25.79
N VAL A 280 6.03 3.59 -24.58
CA VAL A 280 7.39 4.04 -24.26
C VAL A 280 8.43 3.07 -24.83
N GLN A 281 9.29 3.53 -25.76
CA GLN A 281 10.23 2.65 -26.47
C GLN A 281 11.72 2.91 -26.20
N ARG A 282 12.06 4.02 -25.53
CA ARG A 282 13.45 4.42 -25.26
C ARG A 282 13.97 3.71 -24.01
#